data_AF-A0A3C0BAD7-F1
#
_entry.id   AF-A0A3C0BAD7-F1
#
_cell.length_a   1.000
_cell.length_b   1.000
_cell.length_c   1.000
_cell.angle_alpha   90.00
_cell.angle_beta   90.00
_cell.angle_gamma   90.00
#
_symmetry.space_group_name_H-M   'P 1'
#
loop_
_entity.id
_entity.type
_entity.pdbx_description
1 polymer ?
#
loop_
_entity_poly.entity_id
_entity_poly.type
_entity_poly.pdbx_seq_one_letter_code
_entity_poly.pdbx_strand_id
1 'polypeptide(L)'
;MKKVSTYLLIAIVTLCGVNSCVETRETAQSLRERFPGAQLQTLQDSVYKLGYMSIHRNDTFPTLFFIHGSPSSMSVYNAYYADTSLAKWANIIAADRPGYGFSNAGKSEKSVRRQARKMWDILEKEGYPSPLYIIGSSYGGTVATKMAMIKPDKVSGLVLVSASLAPGEETTYDISYVIRHKFFRWLLPKKIMVANDEKLSHLESLNEMLPMWSKITAPVILFQGTKDRLIFP
;
A
#
# COMPACT_ATOMS: atom_id res chain seq x y z
N MET A 1 6.52 41.67 -20.76
CA MET A 1 5.55 41.30 -19.69
C MET A 1 4.52 40.25 -20.10
N LYS A 2 4.02 40.20 -21.35
CA LYS A 2 3.00 39.19 -21.76
C LYS A 2 3.49 37.72 -21.76
N LYS A 3 4.74 37.44 -22.15
CA LYS A 3 5.28 36.07 -22.25
C LYS A 3 5.45 35.35 -20.90
N VAL A 4 5.83 36.07 -19.84
CA VAL A 4 6.01 35.51 -18.48
C VAL A 4 4.66 35.03 -17.91
N SER A 5 3.58 35.75 -18.17
CA SER A 5 2.22 35.38 -17.79
C SER A 5 1.75 34.09 -18.48
N THR A 6 2.08 33.92 -19.78
CA THR A 6 1.74 32.70 -20.53
C THR A 6 2.49 31.46 -20.05
N TYR A 7 3.79 31.56 -19.74
CA TYR A 7 4.55 30.41 -19.21
C TYR A 7 4.12 30.03 -17.80
N LEU A 8 3.76 31.02 -16.97
CA LEU A 8 3.20 30.76 -15.64
C LEU A 8 1.84 30.06 -15.73
N LEU A 9 0.98 30.48 -16.65
CA LEU A 9 -0.33 29.86 -16.88
C LEU A 9 -0.18 28.42 -17.41
N ILE A 10 0.75 28.18 -18.35
CA ILE A 10 1.05 26.83 -18.85
C ILE A 10 1.57 25.96 -17.71
N ALA A 11 2.52 26.45 -16.89
CA ALA A 11 3.03 25.69 -15.75
C ALA A 11 1.94 25.36 -14.73
N ILE A 12 1.03 26.28 -14.44
CA ILE A 12 -0.12 26.05 -13.54
C ILE A 12 -1.07 25.01 -14.14
N VAL A 13 -1.42 25.12 -15.42
CA VAL A 13 -2.32 24.16 -16.09
C VAL A 13 -1.69 22.77 -16.17
N THR A 14 -0.39 22.67 -16.45
CA THR A 14 0.34 21.40 -16.45
C THR A 14 0.38 20.80 -15.04
N LEU A 15 0.64 21.60 -14.00
CA LEU A 15 0.61 21.11 -12.61
C LEU A 15 -0.78 20.62 -12.20
N CYS A 16 -1.83 21.38 -12.52
CA CYS A 16 -3.21 20.99 -12.22
C CYS A 16 -3.61 19.71 -12.95
N GLY A 17 -3.24 19.57 -14.24
CA GLY A 17 -3.50 18.37 -15.04
C GLY A 17 -2.77 17.13 -14.51
N VAL A 18 -1.51 17.28 -14.07
CA VAL A 18 -0.74 16.20 -13.44
C VAL A 18 -1.36 15.80 -12.10
N ASN A 19 -1.82 16.77 -11.30
CA ASN A 19 -2.53 16.49 -10.05
C ASN A 19 -3.79 15.64 -10.28
N SER A 20 -4.65 16.02 -11.23
CA SER A 20 -5.87 15.27 -11.54
C SER A 20 -5.60 13.88 -12.11
N CYS A 21 -4.58 13.72 -12.96
CA CYS A 21 -4.25 12.42 -13.56
C CYS A 21 -3.66 11.44 -12.54
N VAL A 22 -2.77 11.91 -11.65
CA VAL A 22 -2.13 11.09 -10.59
C VAL A 22 -3.07 10.84 -9.41
N GLU A 23 -3.95 11.80 -9.10
CA GLU A 23 -4.95 11.67 -8.04
C GLU A 23 -6.27 11.02 -8.49
N THR A 24 -6.37 10.45 -9.71
CA THR A 24 -7.51 9.60 -10.04
C THR A 24 -7.70 8.56 -8.92
N ARG A 25 -8.80 8.71 -8.21
CA ARG A 25 -9.26 7.81 -7.14
C ARG A 25 -10.53 7.21 -7.67
N GLU A 26 -10.57 5.88 -7.72
CA GLU A 26 -11.86 5.23 -7.82
C GLU A 26 -12.72 5.72 -6.65
N THR A 27 -13.96 6.08 -6.94
CA THR A 27 -14.89 6.58 -5.93
C THR A 27 -15.46 5.39 -5.16
N ALA A 28 -15.89 5.63 -3.93
CA ALA A 28 -16.58 4.60 -3.16
C ALA A 28 -17.82 4.08 -3.91
N GLN A 29 -18.49 4.95 -4.66
CA GLN A 29 -19.63 4.59 -5.49
C GLN A 29 -19.22 3.68 -6.65
N SER A 30 -18.19 4.04 -7.43
CA SER A 30 -17.76 3.20 -8.56
C SER A 30 -17.31 1.82 -8.12
N LEU A 31 -16.66 1.70 -6.96
CA LEU A 31 -16.26 0.42 -6.38
C LEU A 31 -17.46 -0.43 -5.99
N ARG A 32 -18.47 0.16 -5.34
CA ARG A 32 -19.71 -0.54 -4.94
C ARG A 32 -20.53 -1.00 -6.15
N GLU A 33 -20.61 -0.18 -7.19
CA GLU A 33 -21.31 -0.51 -8.42
C GLU A 33 -20.61 -1.65 -9.18
N ARG A 34 -19.27 -1.63 -9.24
CA ARG A 34 -18.47 -2.63 -9.94
C ARG A 34 -18.38 -3.96 -9.19
N PHE A 35 -18.42 -3.93 -7.86
CA PHE A 35 -18.27 -5.11 -6.99
C PHE A 35 -19.38 -5.16 -5.93
N PRO A 36 -20.64 -5.41 -6.31
CA PRO A 36 -21.79 -5.35 -5.39
C PRO A 36 -21.75 -6.37 -4.24
N GLY A 37 -21.00 -7.47 -4.41
CA GLY A 37 -20.77 -8.46 -3.35
C GLY A 37 -19.63 -8.11 -2.40
N ALA A 38 -18.85 -7.07 -2.69
CA ALA A 38 -17.75 -6.62 -1.84
C ALA A 38 -18.21 -5.46 -0.94
N GLN A 39 -17.73 -5.46 0.30
CA GLN A 39 -18.00 -4.43 1.29
C GLN A 39 -16.82 -3.47 1.35
N LEU A 40 -17.03 -2.23 0.92
CA LEU A 40 -16.08 -1.15 1.15
C LEU A 40 -16.34 -0.52 2.52
N GLN A 41 -15.38 -0.69 3.43
CA GLN A 41 -15.48 -0.30 4.84
C GLN A 41 -14.39 0.70 5.22
N THR A 42 -14.59 1.38 6.35
CA THR A 42 -13.55 2.19 6.98
C THR A 42 -13.47 1.91 8.47
N LEU A 43 -12.26 1.73 8.98
CA LEU A 43 -11.95 1.62 10.40
C LEU A 43 -11.33 2.95 10.88
N GLN A 44 -11.82 3.51 11.97
CA GLN A 44 -11.25 4.71 12.57
C GLN A 44 -10.41 4.32 13.79
N ASP A 45 -9.10 4.58 13.74
CA ASP A 45 -8.21 4.56 14.91
C ASP A 45 -7.99 5.99 15.45
N SER A 46 -7.19 6.15 16.52
CA SER A 46 -6.94 7.44 17.17
C SER A 46 -6.27 8.50 16.27
N VAL A 47 -5.65 8.09 15.16
CA VAL A 47 -4.85 8.94 14.28
C VAL A 47 -5.28 8.84 12.81
N TYR A 48 -5.71 7.67 12.35
CA TYR A 48 -6.05 7.37 10.96
C TYR A 48 -7.43 6.73 10.83
N LYS A 49 -8.15 7.16 9.80
CA LYS A 49 -9.15 6.37 9.10
C LYS A 49 -8.40 5.44 8.15
N LEU A 50 -8.76 4.17 8.17
CA LEU A 50 -8.23 3.10 7.33
C LEU A 50 -9.35 2.57 6.45
N GLY A 51 -9.24 2.73 5.14
CA GLY A 51 -10.17 2.17 4.18
C GLY A 51 -9.70 0.81 3.68
N TYR A 52 -10.64 -0.13 3.57
CA TYR A 52 -10.40 -1.44 3.00
C TYR A 52 -11.67 -1.98 2.36
N MET A 53 -11.50 -2.91 1.43
CA MET A 53 -12.58 -3.64 0.80
C MET A 53 -12.43 -5.11 1.18
N SER A 54 -13.54 -5.77 1.49
CA SER A 54 -13.58 -7.20 1.76
C SER A 54 -14.71 -7.88 0.99
N ILE A 55 -14.49 -9.12 0.58
CA ILE A 55 -15.54 -10.02 0.08
C ILE A 55 -15.39 -11.36 0.79
N HIS A 56 -16.41 -11.68 1.58
CA HIS A 56 -16.49 -12.92 2.31
C HIS A 56 -17.42 -13.88 1.56
N ARG A 57 -16.85 -14.93 0.99
CA ARG A 57 -17.54 -15.89 0.13
C ARG A 57 -17.93 -17.15 0.89
N ASN A 58 -17.09 -17.61 1.82
CA ASN A 58 -17.33 -18.81 2.62
C ASN A 58 -16.49 -18.81 3.91
N ASP A 59 -17.09 -19.17 5.05
CA ASP A 59 -16.41 -19.23 6.36
C ASP A 59 -15.26 -20.26 6.43
N THR A 60 -15.29 -21.28 5.57
CA THR A 60 -14.26 -22.33 5.53
C THR A 60 -13.08 -21.99 4.62
N PHE A 61 -13.18 -20.92 3.82
CA PHE A 61 -12.13 -20.52 2.90
C PHE A 61 -11.01 -19.76 3.61
N PRO A 62 -9.74 -19.92 3.17
CA PRO A 62 -8.68 -19.02 3.57
C PRO A 62 -8.97 -17.57 3.14
N THR A 63 -8.38 -16.63 3.86
CA THR A 63 -8.44 -15.20 3.51
C THR A 63 -7.12 -14.75 2.91
N LEU A 64 -7.22 -14.13 1.73
CA LEU A 64 -6.12 -13.45 1.06
C LEU A 64 -6.16 -11.97 1.42
N PHE A 65 -5.13 -11.47 2.11
CA PHE A 65 -5.02 -10.07 2.48
C PHE A 65 -3.96 -9.34 1.64
N PHE A 66 -4.41 -8.42 0.79
CA PHE A 66 -3.57 -7.72 -0.16
C PHE A 66 -3.11 -6.34 0.33
N ILE A 67 -1.79 -6.10 0.23
CA ILE A 67 -1.11 -4.88 0.67
C ILE A 67 -0.38 -4.23 -0.51
N HIS A 68 -0.87 -3.07 -0.96
CA HIS A 68 -0.37 -2.39 -2.15
C HIS A 68 1.02 -1.74 -1.97
N GLY A 69 1.72 -1.51 -3.10
CA GLY A 69 3.02 -0.81 -3.14
C GLY A 69 2.94 0.71 -2.97
N SER A 70 4.01 1.43 -3.35
CA SER A 70 4.10 2.89 -3.22
C SER A 70 4.57 3.55 -4.53
N PRO A 71 3.89 4.59 -5.04
CA PRO A 71 2.51 4.99 -4.72
C PRO A 71 1.49 4.02 -5.33
N SER A 72 0.40 3.70 -4.62
CA SER A 72 -0.68 2.85 -5.15
C SER A 72 -1.97 2.98 -4.30
N SER A 73 -2.91 2.06 -4.46
CA SER A 73 -4.12 1.89 -3.65
C SER A 73 -4.62 0.45 -3.73
N MET A 74 -5.57 0.07 -2.87
CA MET A 74 -6.19 -1.27 -2.86
C MET A 74 -6.80 -1.66 -4.22
N SER A 75 -7.18 -0.67 -5.04
CA SER A 75 -7.80 -0.86 -6.35
C SER A 75 -6.92 -1.60 -7.37
N VAL A 76 -5.60 -1.67 -7.15
CA VAL A 76 -4.71 -2.52 -7.96
C VAL A 76 -5.11 -4.00 -7.90
N TYR A 77 -5.84 -4.40 -6.85
CA TYR A 77 -6.31 -5.77 -6.64
C TYR A 77 -7.76 -6.01 -7.10
N ASN A 78 -8.40 -5.02 -7.74
CA ASN A 78 -9.79 -5.10 -8.20
C ASN A 78 -10.07 -6.34 -9.08
N ALA A 79 -9.11 -6.76 -9.89
CA ALA A 79 -9.27 -7.94 -10.76
C ALA A 79 -9.57 -9.22 -9.95
N TYR A 80 -9.01 -9.37 -8.75
CA TYR A 80 -9.21 -10.56 -7.90
C TYR A 80 -10.63 -10.63 -7.30
N TYR A 81 -11.31 -9.50 -7.15
CA TYR A 81 -12.71 -9.47 -6.72
C TYR A 81 -13.66 -10.02 -7.80
N ALA A 82 -13.33 -9.78 -9.07
CA ALA A 82 -14.09 -10.29 -10.22
C ALA A 82 -13.67 -11.69 -10.69
N ASP A 83 -12.58 -12.24 -10.14
CA ASP A 83 -12.05 -13.54 -10.57
C ASP A 83 -12.93 -14.69 -10.07
N THR A 84 -13.67 -15.31 -10.99
CA THR A 84 -14.58 -16.43 -10.72
C THR A 84 -13.85 -17.74 -10.44
N SER A 85 -12.58 -17.87 -10.85
CA SER A 85 -11.76 -19.02 -10.50
C SER A 85 -11.35 -18.92 -9.04
N LEU A 86 -10.84 -17.76 -8.61
CA LEU A 86 -10.44 -17.48 -7.24
C LEU A 86 -11.64 -17.48 -6.28
N ALA A 87 -12.82 -17.10 -6.75
CA ALA A 87 -14.06 -17.09 -5.97
C ALA A 87 -14.45 -18.43 -5.35
N LYS A 88 -13.94 -19.53 -5.88
CA LYS A 88 -14.21 -20.89 -5.38
C LYS A 88 -13.25 -21.33 -4.27
N TRP A 89 -12.25 -20.51 -3.94
CA TRP A 89 -11.14 -20.93 -3.08
C TRP A 89 -10.82 -19.96 -1.95
N ALA A 90 -11.20 -18.69 -2.05
CA ALA A 90 -10.73 -17.69 -1.10
C ALA A 90 -11.70 -16.53 -0.83
N ASN A 91 -11.68 -16.09 0.42
CA ASN A 91 -12.11 -14.75 0.83
C ASN A 91 -11.01 -13.75 0.49
N ILE A 92 -11.38 -12.50 0.24
CA ILE A 92 -10.42 -11.45 -0.16
C ILE A 92 -10.62 -10.22 0.69
N ILE A 93 -9.51 -9.66 1.17
CA ILE A 93 -9.44 -8.35 1.79
C ILE A 93 -8.32 -7.57 1.09
N ALA A 94 -8.56 -6.32 0.71
CA ALA A 94 -7.52 -5.41 0.25
C ALA A 94 -7.65 -4.07 0.97
N ALA A 95 -6.53 -3.56 1.50
CA ALA A 95 -6.53 -2.33 2.29
C ALA A 95 -5.71 -1.23 1.63
N ASP A 96 -6.16 0.01 1.79
CA ASP A 96 -5.32 1.17 1.55
C ASP A 96 -4.39 1.36 2.75
N ARG A 97 -3.08 1.41 2.49
CA ARG A 97 -2.09 1.75 3.51
C ARG A 97 -2.28 3.22 3.95
N PRO A 98 -1.89 3.58 5.18
CA PRO A 98 -2.04 4.95 5.67
C PRO A 98 -1.36 5.96 4.74
N GLY A 99 -2.08 7.02 4.37
CA GLY A 99 -1.61 8.03 3.42
C GLY A 99 -2.03 7.78 1.97
N TYR A 100 -2.74 6.69 1.69
CA TYR A 100 -3.28 6.36 0.35
C TYR A 100 -4.81 6.24 0.36
N GLY A 101 -5.40 6.31 -0.85
CA GLY A 101 -6.83 6.14 -1.13
C GLY A 101 -7.80 6.64 -0.04
N PHE A 102 -8.56 5.71 0.54
CA PHE A 102 -9.53 5.95 1.60
C PHE A 102 -8.92 6.04 3.01
N SER A 103 -7.61 5.82 3.13
CA SER A 103 -6.84 5.81 4.38
C SER A 103 -6.12 7.15 4.67
N ASN A 104 -6.88 8.24 4.82
CA ASN A 104 -6.37 9.62 4.99
C ASN A 104 -5.29 10.02 3.96
N ALA A 105 -5.61 9.88 2.68
CA ALA A 105 -4.63 10.15 1.64
C ALA A 105 -3.95 11.53 1.74
N GLY A 106 -2.61 11.53 1.66
CA GLY A 106 -1.74 12.69 1.87
C GLY A 106 -1.18 12.84 3.30
N LYS A 107 -1.73 12.09 4.28
CA LYS A 107 -1.17 12.00 5.64
C LYS A 107 -0.22 10.81 5.71
N SER A 108 1.08 11.05 5.57
CA SER A 108 2.08 9.99 5.51
C SER A 108 2.29 9.30 6.86
N GLU A 109 2.38 7.97 6.87
CA GLU A 109 2.90 7.17 7.98
C GLU A 109 4.25 6.56 7.58
N LYS A 110 5.34 7.10 8.12
CA LYS A 110 6.72 6.73 7.71
C LYS A 110 7.19 5.38 8.26
N SER A 111 6.66 4.95 9.40
CA SER A 111 7.13 3.73 10.04
C SER A 111 6.43 2.51 9.47
N VAL A 112 7.19 1.62 8.81
CA VAL A 112 6.68 0.33 8.34
C VAL A 112 6.05 -0.46 9.49
N ARG A 113 6.64 -0.41 10.69
CA ARG A 113 6.09 -1.05 11.89
C ARG A 113 4.70 -0.51 12.26
N ARG A 114 4.48 0.81 12.18
CA ARG A 114 3.16 1.41 12.45
C ARG A 114 2.17 1.10 11.32
N GLN A 115 2.59 1.10 10.06
CA GLN A 115 1.74 0.66 8.96
C GLN A 115 1.30 -0.81 9.14
N ALA A 116 2.22 -1.72 9.46
CA ALA A 116 1.92 -3.12 9.68
C ALA A 116 0.94 -3.34 10.84
N ARG A 117 1.05 -2.58 11.93
CA ARG A 117 0.06 -2.61 13.02
C ARG A 117 -1.32 -2.16 12.55
N LYS A 118 -1.40 -1.07 11.79
CA LYS A 118 -2.67 -0.59 11.23
C LYS A 118 -3.33 -1.61 10.30
N MET A 119 -2.54 -2.36 9.54
CA MET A 119 -3.06 -3.46 8.73
C MET A 119 -3.54 -4.63 9.60
N TRP A 120 -2.90 -4.90 10.74
CA TRP A 120 -3.42 -5.84 11.73
C TRP A 120 -4.72 -5.36 12.39
N ASP A 121 -4.89 -4.06 12.63
CA ASP A 121 -6.15 -3.52 13.18
C ASP A 121 -7.35 -3.80 12.25
N ILE A 122 -7.13 -3.79 10.93
CA ILE A 122 -8.14 -4.20 9.94
C ILE A 122 -8.47 -5.69 10.08
N LEU A 123 -7.46 -6.55 10.17
CA LEU A 123 -7.67 -7.99 10.32
C LEU A 123 -8.34 -8.35 11.67
N GLU A 124 -8.03 -7.60 12.72
CA GLU A 124 -8.71 -7.72 14.02
C GLU A 124 -10.19 -7.36 13.89
N LYS A 125 -10.51 -6.28 13.18
CA LYS A 125 -11.89 -5.88 12.89
C LYS A 125 -12.67 -6.95 12.12
N GLU A 126 -11.99 -7.68 11.24
CA GLU A 126 -12.54 -8.79 10.46
C GLU A 126 -12.49 -10.14 11.22
N GLY A 127 -12.17 -10.12 12.53
CA GLY A 127 -12.24 -11.30 13.40
C GLY A 127 -11.01 -12.21 13.36
N TYR A 128 -9.85 -11.72 12.92
CA TYR A 128 -8.63 -12.49 12.70
C TYR A 128 -8.88 -13.76 11.87
N PRO A 129 -9.23 -13.61 10.58
CA PRO A 129 -9.56 -14.75 9.73
C PRO A 129 -8.39 -15.74 9.68
N SER A 130 -8.72 -17.02 9.58
CA SER A 130 -7.75 -18.11 9.50
C SER A 130 -8.31 -19.23 8.61
N PRO A 131 -7.53 -19.83 7.70
CA PRO A 131 -6.12 -19.52 7.41
C PRO A 131 -5.93 -18.15 6.75
N LEU A 132 -4.82 -17.46 7.08
CA LEU A 132 -4.52 -16.12 6.57
C LEU A 132 -3.26 -16.12 5.69
N TYR A 133 -3.41 -15.67 4.45
CA TYR A 133 -2.28 -15.42 3.55
C TYR A 133 -2.15 -13.93 3.32
N ILE A 134 -0.95 -13.39 3.55
CA ILE A 134 -0.67 -11.96 3.31
C ILE A 134 0.11 -11.84 1.99
N ILE A 135 -0.39 -10.99 1.10
CA ILE A 135 0.18 -10.74 -0.22
C ILE A 135 0.61 -9.29 -0.31
N GLY A 136 1.91 -9.04 -0.46
CA GLY A 136 2.46 -7.69 -0.53
C GLY A 136 3.27 -7.46 -1.80
N SER A 137 3.02 -6.35 -2.49
CA SER A 137 3.80 -5.96 -3.66
C SER A 137 4.70 -4.75 -3.39
N SER A 138 5.94 -4.73 -3.85
CA SER A 138 6.86 -3.59 -3.67
C SER A 138 6.97 -3.19 -2.20
N TYR A 139 6.76 -1.91 -1.86
CA TYR A 139 6.72 -1.42 -0.47
C TYR A 139 5.66 -2.15 0.39
N GLY A 140 4.56 -2.59 -0.23
CA GLY A 140 3.56 -3.41 0.45
C GLY A 140 4.09 -4.78 0.87
N GLY A 141 5.09 -5.30 0.16
CA GLY A 141 5.85 -6.49 0.55
C GLY A 141 6.66 -6.27 1.83
N THR A 142 7.25 -5.09 2.01
CA THR A 142 7.93 -4.71 3.26
C THR A 142 6.95 -4.69 4.43
N VAL A 143 5.78 -4.08 4.25
CA VAL A 143 4.72 -4.02 5.26
C VAL A 143 4.19 -5.42 5.58
N ALA A 144 3.90 -6.24 4.57
CA ALA A 144 3.46 -7.63 4.73
C ALA A 144 4.49 -8.49 5.49
N THR A 145 5.77 -8.34 5.15
CA THR A 145 6.88 -9.00 5.86
C THR A 145 6.91 -8.58 7.32
N LYS A 146 6.79 -7.27 7.59
CA LYS A 146 6.72 -6.76 8.97
C LYS A 146 5.49 -7.27 9.72
N MET A 147 4.35 -7.45 9.05
CA MET A 147 3.17 -8.05 9.66
C MET A 147 3.44 -9.48 10.14
N ALA A 148 4.06 -10.31 9.28
CA ALA A 148 4.45 -11.67 9.62
C ALA A 148 5.49 -11.73 10.76
N MET A 149 6.41 -10.77 10.81
CA MET A 149 7.36 -10.65 11.94
C MET A 149 6.68 -10.26 13.27
N ILE A 150 5.58 -9.50 13.24
CA ILE A 150 4.89 -9.02 14.45
C ILE A 150 3.96 -10.08 15.04
N LYS A 151 3.22 -10.83 14.22
CA LYS A 151 2.30 -11.89 14.66
C LYS A 151 2.53 -13.18 13.85
N PRO A 152 3.66 -13.88 14.07
CA PRO A 152 4.01 -15.03 13.23
C PRO A 152 3.00 -16.16 13.30
N ASP A 153 2.41 -16.40 14.48
CA ASP A 153 1.41 -17.46 14.69
C ASP A 153 0.05 -17.18 14.02
N LYS A 154 -0.14 -16.00 13.44
CA LYS A 154 -1.37 -15.60 12.75
C LYS A 154 -1.26 -15.67 11.23
N VAL A 155 -0.06 -15.90 10.69
CA VAL A 155 0.17 -15.90 9.24
C VAL A 155 0.37 -17.34 8.77
N SER A 156 -0.54 -17.83 7.92
CA SER A 156 -0.47 -19.17 7.33
C SER A 156 0.42 -19.22 6.08
N GLY A 157 0.63 -18.08 5.42
CA GLY A 157 1.59 -17.95 4.31
C GLY A 157 1.83 -16.50 3.91
N LEU A 158 3.00 -16.24 3.35
CA LEU A 158 3.42 -14.91 2.90
C LEU A 158 3.79 -14.96 1.41
N VAL A 159 3.18 -14.10 0.60
CA VAL A 159 3.48 -13.96 -0.83
C VAL A 159 4.01 -12.57 -1.09
N LEU A 160 5.22 -12.49 -1.64
CA LEU A 160 5.95 -11.26 -1.85
C LEU A 160 6.20 -11.07 -3.35
N VAL A 161 5.73 -9.96 -3.91
CA VAL A 161 5.83 -9.67 -5.34
C VAL A 161 6.66 -8.41 -5.55
N SER A 162 7.85 -8.54 -6.13
CA SER A 162 8.83 -7.45 -6.27
C SER A 162 9.05 -6.71 -4.95
N ALA A 163 9.16 -7.41 -3.83
CA ALA A 163 9.12 -6.81 -2.49
C ALA A 163 10.43 -6.12 -2.13
N SER A 164 10.35 -4.91 -1.56
CA SER A 164 11.55 -4.15 -1.20
C SER A 164 12.02 -4.47 0.22
N LEU A 165 13.09 -5.26 0.35
CA LEU A 165 13.49 -5.87 1.62
C LEU A 165 14.97 -5.68 1.97
N ALA A 166 15.79 -5.18 1.04
CA ALA A 166 17.23 -5.04 1.20
C ALA A 166 17.59 -3.60 1.64
N PRO A 167 18.03 -3.38 2.90
CA PRO A 167 18.46 -2.07 3.34
C PRO A 167 19.65 -1.56 2.51
N GLY A 168 19.55 -0.34 2.00
CA GLY A 168 20.64 0.31 1.26
C GLY A 168 20.67 0.02 -0.25
N GLU A 169 19.98 -1.02 -0.72
CA GLU A 169 19.90 -1.35 -2.16
C GLU A 169 18.91 -0.43 -2.92
N GLU A 170 18.08 0.28 -2.18
CA GLU A 170 17.10 1.18 -2.76
C GLU A 170 17.70 2.53 -3.19
N THR A 171 17.63 2.85 -4.49
CA THR A 171 18.06 4.16 -5.00
C THR A 171 17.22 5.29 -4.44
N THR A 172 17.84 6.23 -3.73
CA THR A 172 17.22 7.50 -3.31
C THR A 172 17.84 8.63 -4.10
N TYR A 173 17.02 9.39 -4.83
CA TYR A 173 17.48 10.50 -5.66
C TYR A 173 17.55 11.79 -4.84
N ASP A 174 18.50 12.69 -5.15
CA ASP A 174 18.65 13.95 -4.41
C ASP A 174 17.39 14.82 -4.41
N ILE A 175 16.62 14.76 -5.50
CA ILE A 175 15.32 15.42 -5.62
C ILE A 175 14.34 15.01 -4.50
N SER A 176 14.44 13.79 -3.97
CA SER A 176 13.63 13.31 -2.85
C SER A 176 13.82 14.15 -1.59
N TYR A 177 15.04 14.62 -1.32
CA TYR A 177 15.34 15.49 -0.19
C TYR A 177 14.85 16.92 -0.40
N VAL A 178 14.75 17.37 -1.65
CA VAL A 178 14.22 18.69 -2.01
C VAL A 178 12.69 18.70 -1.89
N ILE A 179 12.01 17.68 -2.43
CA ILE A 179 10.54 17.64 -2.44
C ILE A 179 9.93 17.42 -1.05
N ARG A 180 10.72 17.05 -0.03
CA ARG A 180 10.23 16.95 1.36
C ARG A 180 9.84 18.30 1.97
N HIS A 181 10.34 19.42 1.44
CA HIS A 181 10.07 20.75 2.00
C HIS A 181 8.59 21.13 1.91
N LYS A 182 8.09 21.86 2.93
CA LYS A 182 6.66 22.25 3.05
C LYS A 182 6.12 22.92 1.78
N PHE A 183 6.97 23.69 1.10
CA PHE A 183 6.66 24.34 -0.16
C PHE A 183 6.15 23.36 -1.22
N PHE A 184 6.86 22.24 -1.43
CA PHE A 184 6.48 21.24 -2.44
C PHE A 184 5.29 20.38 -2.02
N ARG A 185 4.96 20.30 -0.72
CA ARG A 185 3.76 19.58 -0.25
C ARG A 185 2.45 20.19 -0.73
N TRP A 186 2.42 21.50 -0.95
CA TRP A 186 1.27 22.20 -1.53
C TRP A 186 1.21 22.04 -3.05
N LEU A 187 2.35 21.79 -3.68
CA LEU A 187 2.51 21.79 -5.13
C LEU A 187 2.31 20.40 -5.76
N LEU A 188 2.83 19.36 -5.11
CA LEU A 188 2.87 18.00 -5.65
C LEU A 188 1.66 17.16 -5.24
N PRO A 189 1.27 16.14 -6.05
CA PRO A 189 0.19 15.24 -5.70
C PRO A 189 0.42 14.55 -4.36
N LYS A 190 -0.66 14.37 -3.58
CA LYS A 190 -0.58 13.78 -2.22
C LYS A 190 0.09 12.41 -2.22
N LYS A 191 -0.22 11.56 -3.21
CA LYS A 191 0.37 10.22 -3.35
C LYS A 191 1.89 10.26 -3.55
N ILE A 192 2.39 11.25 -4.29
CA ILE A 192 3.84 11.44 -4.52
C ILE A 192 4.51 11.90 -3.23
N MET A 193 3.88 12.82 -2.51
CA MET A 193 4.40 13.28 -1.22
C MET A 193 4.51 12.15 -0.19
N VAL A 194 3.50 11.28 -0.11
CA VAL A 194 3.51 10.12 0.78
C VAL A 194 4.57 9.12 0.32
N ALA A 195 4.67 8.81 -0.97
CA ALA A 195 5.69 7.91 -1.49
C ALA A 195 7.12 8.42 -1.22
N ASN A 196 7.35 9.72 -1.31
CA ASN A 196 8.64 10.32 -0.98
C ASN A 196 8.94 10.23 0.52
N ASP A 197 7.96 10.51 1.37
CA ASP A 197 8.09 10.37 2.82
C ASP A 197 8.45 8.94 3.23
N GLU A 198 7.82 7.94 2.60
CA GLU A 198 8.11 6.52 2.75
C GLU A 198 9.53 6.20 2.30
N LYS A 199 9.90 6.63 1.08
CA LYS A 199 11.23 6.39 0.52
C LYS A 199 12.35 6.88 1.43
N LEU A 200 12.23 8.11 1.93
CA LEU A 200 13.24 8.73 2.79
C LEU A 200 13.38 8.07 4.17
N SER A 201 12.38 7.32 4.62
CA SER A 201 12.36 6.63 5.93
C SER A 201 12.52 5.11 5.83
N HIS A 202 12.61 4.58 4.59
CA HIS A 202 12.55 3.15 4.37
C HIS A 202 13.81 2.42 4.87
N LEU A 203 15.00 3.00 4.65
CA LEU A 203 16.26 2.44 5.14
C LEU A 203 16.23 2.17 6.66
N GLU A 204 15.73 3.13 7.44
CA GLU A 204 15.59 2.98 8.89
C GLU A 204 14.66 1.80 9.23
N SER A 205 13.50 1.73 8.56
CA SER A 205 12.53 0.65 8.76
C SER A 205 13.08 -0.73 8.37
N LEU A 206 13.87 -0.83 7.31
CA LEU A 206 14.51 -2.08 6.88
C LEU A 206 15.59 -2.52 7.87
N ASN A 207 16.39 -1.59 8.40
CA ASN A 207 17.35 -1.88 9.46
C ASN A 207 16.66 -2.39 10.74
N GLU A 208 15.51 -1.83 11.12
CA GLU A 208 14.69 -2.36 12.22
C GLU A 208 14.15 -3.78 11.98
N MET A 209 14.12 -4.24 10.74
CA MET A 209 13.61 -5.57 10.36
C MET A 209 14.69 -6.65 10.38
N LEU A 210 15.97 -6.29 10.21
CA LEU A 210 17.09 -7.24 10.18
C LEU A 210 17.11 -8.24 11.35
N PRO A 211 16.96 -7.85 12.63
CA PRO A 211 16.99 -8.82 13.73
C PRO A 211 15.70 -9.66 13.83
N MET A 212 14.68 -9.37 13.03
CA MET A 212 13.35 -10.00 13.11
C MET A 212 13.12 -11.09 12.07
N TRP A 213 14.05 -11.35 11.14
CA TRP A 213 13.86 -12.35 10.08
C TRP A 213 13.55 -13.75 10.63
N SER A 214 14.19 -14.15 11.74
CA SER A 214 13.93 -15.42 12.41
C SER A 214 12.52 -15.55 13.02
N LYS A 215 11.76 -14.46 13.08
CA LYS A 215 10.36 -14.49 13.55
C LYS A 215 9.39 -14.99 12.49
N ILE A 216 9.74 -14.96 11.21
CA ILE A 216 8.84 -15.45 10.16
C ILE A 216 8.84 -16.98 10.17
N THR A 217 7.73 -17.57 10.62
CA THR A 217 7.54 -19.03 10.68
C THR A 217 6.69 -19.58 9.54
N ALA A 218 5.92 -18.70 8.87
CA ALA A 218 5.08 -19.06 7.75
C ALA A 218 5.91 -19.39 6.49
N PRO A 219 5.44 -20.30 5.62
CA PRO A 219 6.00 -20.46 4.28
C PRO A 219 5.98 -19.14 3.49
N VAL A 220 7.08 -18.85 2.80
CA VAL A 220 7.24 -17.62 2.00
C VAL A 220 7.40 -17.99 0.53
N ILE A 221 6.62 -17.32 -0.33
CA ILE A 221 6.80 -17.36 -1.78
C ILE A 221 7.24 -15.97 -2.23
N LEU A 222 8.40 -15.89 -2.89
CA LEU A 222 8.94 -14.65 -3.45
C LEU A 222 8.89 -14.71 -4.97
N PHE A 223 8.21 -13.74 -5.57
CA PHE A 223 8.20 -13.49 -7.01
C PHE A 223 8.98 -12.22 -7.29
N GLN A 224 10.06 -12.33 -8.06
CA GLN A 224 10.89 -11.20 -8.45
C GLN A 224 11.15 -11.22 -9.95
N GLY A 225 10.93 -10.08 -10.60
CA GLY A 225 11.29 -9.92 -12.01
C GLY A 225 12.80 -9.81 -12.17
N THR A 226 13.41 -10.65 -13.00
CA THR A 226 14.87 -10.62 -13.27
C THR A 226 15.34 -9.36 -14.02
N LYS A 227 14.40 -8.55 -14.52
CA LYS A 227 14.63 -7.26 -15.18
C LYS A 227 14.11 -6.07 -14.38
N ASP A 228 13.69 -6.27 -13.13
CA ASP A 228 13.30 -5.18 -12.25
C ASP A 228 14.53 -4.29 -11.97
N ARG A 229 14.41 -2.99 -12.27
CA ARG A 229 15.47 -1.99 -12.06
C ARG A 229 15.14 -1.03 -10.92
N LEU A 230 13.97 -1.21 -10.29
CA LEU A 230 13.49 -0.38 -9.21
C LEU A 230 13.74 -1.06 -7.87
N ILE A 231 13.42 -2.36 -7.78
CA ILE A 231 13.67 -3.20 -6.62
C ILE A 231 14.67 -4.29 -7.02
N PHE A 232 15.82 -4.32 -6.35
CA PHE A 232 16.85 -5.31 -6.63
C PHE A 232 16.40 -6.72 -6.18
N PRO A 233 16.71 -7.75 -6.97
CA PRO A 233 16.40 -9.13 -6.62
C PRO A 233 17.07 -9.65 -5.35
#